data_AF-A0A1Q2L154-F1
#
_entry.id   AF-A0A1Q2L154-F1
#
_cell.length_a   1.000
_cell.length_b   1.000
_cell.length_c   1.000
_cell.angle_alpha   90.00
_cell.angle_beta   90.00
_cell.angle_gamma   90.00
#
_symmetry.space_group_name_H-M   'P 1'
#
loop_
_entity.id
_entity.type
_entity.pdbx_description
1 polymer ?
#
loop_
_entity_poly.entity_id
_entity_poly.type
_entity_poly.pdbx_seq_one_letter_code
_entity_poly.pdbx_strand_id
1 'polypeptide(L)'
;MQCTNCGAERNESHKFCLNCGTEFSQAPLEPQAPPAVRKPISSKQRKWRVAAIIAGAAVLATGVGGHLYMEAKYDPARTIAAMNQAFSTNQPAEFLSYFTVGEGVIVDDKGFYAFMEDQDWPYIRDWIQEETNLLKNEGLANIIEDTDGNKLITVVSEPVLFGLYEDISFLVHPVNVFTEFDFDESTLTVGEKLIEGNSGERMAVGKFLPGNYKWKAVAASTYAPIEGSGTAHVKGNGSNSFTIEPDLNAGMVELSSDVADAVLWVNGKSTKKTVKELAEFGPIPYNKSVELTAETKNENGELVKGELVKIDSGKAHITFAHVQERQEALRQQAREEEQMEELVYEHEYYIHDFIDSFRYEFESALNYADFSYIASFFPAGSKVQTEYRADIDRHGRMDEYYNYYFDSTIVTDIEAVDSETLVATTQETFTFESGNDYYDYIKTKAYTIDVDGGYFITDIETLTSDSEQY
;
A
#
# COMPACT_ATOMS: atom_id res chain seq x y z
N MET A 1 -78.83 -71.66 21.12
CA MET A 1 -80.21 -72.21 21.04
C MET A 1 -80.99 -71.44 19.97
N GLN A 2 -81.99 -72.00 19.31
CA GLN A 2 -82.80 -71.31 18.30
C GLN A 2 -84.18 -70.93 18.86
N CYS A 3 -84.81 -69.89 18.32
CA CYS A 3 -86.18 -69.51 18.66
C CYS A 3 -87.14 -70.64 18.27
N THR A 4 -87.98 -71.09 19.20
CA THR A 4 -88.93 -72.20 18.97
C THR A 4 -90.05 -71.85 18.00
N ASN A 5 -90.28 -70.57 17.71
CA ASN A 5 -91.32 -70.13 16.78
C ASN A 5 -90.79 -69.89 15.35
N CYS A 6 -89.59 -69.33 15.18
CA CYS A 6 -89.07 -68.96 13.85
C CYS A 6 -87.68 -69.54 13.49
N GLY A 7 -87.04 -70.30 14.38
CA GLY A 7 -85.74 -70.92 14.11
C GLY A 7 -84.54 -69.98 14.14
N ALA A 8 -84.74 -68.67 14.31
CA ALA A 8 -83.64 -67.70 14.37
C ALA A 8 -82.72 -67.95 15.58
N GLU A 9 -81.41 -67.71 15.40
CA GLU A 9 -80.40 -67.94 16.44
C GLU A 9 -80.60 -66.99 17.63
N ARG A 10 -80.58 -67.57 18.85
CA ARG A 10 -80.85 -66.84 20.09
C ARG A 10 -79.55 -66.33 20.71
N ASN A 11 -79.49 -65.02 20.93
CA ASN A 11 -78.54 -64.41 21.86
C ASN A 11 -79.14 -64.40 23.28
N GLU A 12 -78.37 -64.86 24.27
CA GLU A 12 -78.86 -65.11 25.64
C GLU A 12 -79.31 -63.85 26.39
N SER A 13 -78.89 -62.67 25.93
CA SER A 13 -79.21 -61.38 26.55
C SER A 13 -80.58 -60.79 26.16
N HIS A 14 -81.26 -61.33 25.14
CA HIS A 14 -82.52 -60.79 24.65
C HIS A 14 -83.74 -61.51 25.27
N LYS A 15 -84.70 -60.73 25.78
CA LYS A 15 -85.94 -61.23 26.41
C LYS A 15 -87.01 -61.68 25.40
N PHE A 16 -86.87 -61.25 24.16
CA PHE A 16 -87.77 -61.56 23.04
C PHE A 16 -86.92 -61.82 21.79
N CYS A 17 -87.46 -62.62 20.87
CA CYS A 17 -86.81 -62.83 19.58
C CYS A 17 -86.87 -61.55 18.75
N LEU A 18 -85.72 -60.99 18.38
CA LEU A 18 -85.66 -59.76 17.56
C LEU A 18 -86.25 -59.92 16.15
N ASN A 19 -86.47 -61.16 15.68
CA ASN A 19 -86.95 -61.42 14.33
C ASN A 19 -88.47 -61.61 14.25
N CYS A 20 -89.10 -62.18 15.29
CA CYS A 20 -90.54 -62.47 15.29
C CYS A 20 -91.31 -61.94 16.51
N GLY A 21 -90.64 -61.29 17.45
CA GLY A 21 -91.27 -60.72 18.65
C GLY A 21 -91.74 -61.73 19.70
N THR A 22 -91.51 -63.03 19.49
CA THR A 22 -91.93 -64.07 20.46
C THR A 22 -91.14 -63.92 21.76
N GLU A 23 -91.86 -63.76 22.87
CA GLU A 23 -91.28 -63.65 24.20
C GLU A 23 -90.75 -65.01 24.68
N PHE A 24 -89.53 -65.02 25.22
CA PHE A 24 -88.95 -66.24 25.77
C PHE A 24 -89.50 -66.45 27.19
N SER A 25 -90.51 -67.32 27.32
CA SER A 25 -91.19 -67.63 28.59
C SER A 25 -90.19 -68.05 29.68
N GLN A 26 -90.17 -67.31 30.78
CA GLN A 26 -89.36 -67.61 31.96
C GLN A 26 -89.97 -68.80 32.70
N ALA A 27 -89.16 -69.84 32.94
CA ALA A 27 -89.55 -71.00 33.74
C ALA A 27 -89.63 -70.64 35.25
N PRO A 28 -90.40 -71.39 36.05
CA PRO A 28 -90.71 -71.06 37.45
C PRO A 28 -89.49 -70.99 38.37
N LEU A 29 -89.62 -70.14 39.40
CA LEU A 29 -88.66 -69.88 40.47
C LEU A 29 -88.12 -71.15 41.16
N GLU A 30 -86.84 -71.44 40.93
CA GLU A 30 -85.99 -72.22 41.84
C GLU A 30 -85.17 -71.27 42.74
N PRO A 31 -84.75 -71.72 43.93
CA PRO A 31 -84.49 -70.88 45.09
C PRO A 31 -83.38 -69.84 44.90
N GLN A 32 -83.64 -68.63 45.38
CA GLN A 32 -82.71 -67.51 45.42
C GLN A 32 -81.38 -67.93 46.07
N ALA A 33 -80.32 -67.93 45.26
CA ALA A 33 -78.98 -67.74 45.77
C ALA A 33 -78.96 -66.40 46.53
N PRO A 34 -78.34 -66.33 47.72
CA PRO A 34 -78.34 -65.12 48.53
C PRO A 34 -77.80 -63.94 47.71
N PRO A 35 -78.31 -62.72 47.94
CA PRO A 35 -77.84 -61.55 47.21
C PRO A 35 -76.33 -61.47 47.36
N ALA A 36 -75.61 -61.35 46.24
CA ALA A 36 -74.21 -60.97 46.29
C ALA A 36 -74.16 -59.59 46.95
N VAL A 37 -73.97 -59.60 48.26
CA VAL A 37 -73.68 -58.44 49.07
C VAL A 37 -72.50 -57.79 48.37
N ARG A 38 -72.74 -56.66 47.70
CA ARG A 38 -71.65 -55.75 47.35
C ARG A 38 -71.00 -55.42 48.68
N LYS A 39 -69.88 -56.08 48.98
CA LYS A 39 -69.12 -55.86 50.21
C LYS A 39 -68.98 -54.34 50.33
N PRO A 40 -69.47 -53.71 51.43
CA PRO A 40 -69.19 -52.31 51.64
C PRO A 40 -67.67 -52.18 51.60
N ILE A 41 -67.17 -51.48 50.59
CA ILE A 41 -65.73 -51.25 50.44
C ILE A 41 -65.29 -50.67 51.77
N SER A 42 -64.40 -51.36 52.47
CA SER A 42 -63.97 -50.92 53.80
C SER A 42 -63.42 -49.49 53.67
N SER A 43 -63.60 -48.66 54.70
CA SER A 43 -63.08 -47.28 54.69
C SER A 43 -61.58 -47.22 54.35
N LYS A 44 -60.84 -48.31 54.62
CA LYS A 44 -59.43 -48.53 54.26
C LYS A 44 -59.23 -48.78 52.75
N GLN A 45 -60.08 -49.57 52.10
CA GLN A 45 -60.06 -49.79 50.64
C GLN A 45 -60.58 -48.58 49.84
N ARG A 46 -61.52 -47.81 50.38
CA ARG A 46 -61.99 -46.56 49.76
C ARG A 46 -60.91 -45.48 49.81
N LYS A 47 -60.20 -45.34 50.94
CA LYS A 47 -59.04 -44.46 51.07
C LYS A 47 -57.89 -44.84 50.13
N TRP A 48 -57.60 -46.14 49.95
CA TRP A 48 -56.58 -46.59 49.00
C TRP A 48 -56.97 -46.34 47.53
N ARG A 49 -58.25 -46.52 47.16
CA ARG A 49 -58.71 -46.18 45.80
C ARG A 49 -58.68 -44.68 45.53
N VAL A 50 -59.08 -43.85 46.49
CA VAL A 50 -58.96 -42.38 46.37
C VAL A 50 -57.49 -41.97 46.35
N ALA A 51 -56.63 -42.56 47.19
CA ALA A 51 -55.19 -42.32 47.16
C ALA A 51 -54.54 -42.78 45.85
N ALA A 52 -54.98 -43.90 45.26
CA ALA A 52 -54.52 -44.40 43.97
C ALA A 52 -55.00 -43.52 42.80
N ILE A 53 -56.21 -42.96 42.88
CA ILE A 53 -56.72 -41.99 41.89
C ILE A 53 -55.99 -40.65 42.03
N ILE A 54 -55.75 -40.16 43.24
CA ILE A 54 -54.98 -38.92 43.48
C ILE A 54 -53.52 -39.12 43.09
N ALA A 55 -52.91 -40.25 43.42
CA ALA A 55 -51.56 -40.59 42.97
C ALA A 55 -51.50 -40.76 41.46
N GLY A 56 -52.49 -41.40 40.83
CA GLY A 56 -52.58 -41.51 39.38
C GLY A 56 -52.77 -40.15 38.69
N ALA A 57 -53.62 -39.28 39.25
CA ALA A 57 -53.81 -37.91 38.77
C ALA A 57 -52.56 -37.05 38.98
N ALA A 58 -51.84 -37.22 40.09
CA ALA A 58 -50.59 -36.53 40.36
C ALA A 58 -49.48 -36.99 39.40
N VAL A 59 -49.35 -38.30 39.15
CA VAL A 59 -48.42 -38.87 38.16
C VAL A 59 -48.75 -38.40 36.75
N LEU A 60 -50.04 -38.34 36.38
CA LEU A 60 -50.48 -37.75 35.12
C LEU A 60 -50.18 -36.26 35.03
N ALA A 61 -50.44 -35.48 36.09
CA ALA A 61 -50.15 -34.05 36.11
C ALA A 61 -48.64 -33.76 36.02
N THR A 62 -47.80 -34.54 36.71
CA THR A 62 -46.33 -34.44 36.59
C THR A 62 -45.82 -34.96 35.26
N GLY A 63 -46.46 -35.97 34.68
CA GLY A 63 -46.12 -36.51 33.36
C GLY A 63 -46.46 -35.52 32.25
N VAL A 64 -47.65 -34.93 32.28
CA VAL A 64 -48.10 -33.90 31.33
C VAL A 64 -47.29 -32.61 31.53
N GLY A 65 -47.10 -32.17 32.77
CA GLY A 65 -46.28 -30.99 33.06
C GLY A 65 -44.81 -31.19 32.64
N GLY A 66 -44.27 -32.38 32.89
CA GLY A 66 -42.94 -32.77 32.43
C GLY A 66 -42.86 -32.81 30.90
N HIS A 67 -43.85 -33.38 30.23
CA HIS A 67 -43.89 -33.43 28.76
C HIS A 67 -43.93 -32.03 28.15
N LEU A 68 -44.83 -31.15 28.62
CA LEU A 68 -44.92 -29.77 28.14
C LEU A 68 -43.63 -28.96 28.40
N TYR A 69 -42.97 -29.18 29.54
CA TYR A 69 -41.68 -28.56 29.82
C TYR A 69 -40.59 -29.06 28.87
N MET A 70 -40.53 -30.36 28.59
CA MET A 70 -39.52 -30.93 27.69
C MET A 70 -39.80 -30.55 26.21
N GLU A 71 -41.06 -30.55 25.79
CA GLU A 71 -41.49 -30.06 24.47
C GLU A 71 -41.11 -28.59 24.29
N ALA A 72 -41.35 -27.76 25.31
CA ALA A 72 -40.91 -26.37 25.34
C ALA A 72 -39.39 -26.18 25.36
N LYS A 73 -38.64 -27.09 25.98
CA LYS A 73 -37.18 -27.01 26.09
C LYS A 73 -36.49 -27.35 24.77
N TYR A 74 -37.03 -28.31 24.03
CA TYR A 74 -36.50 -28.79 22.75
C TYR A 74 -37.22 -28.18 21.54
N ASP A 75 -37.95 -27.08 21.74
CA ASP A 75 -38.60 -26.36 20.65
C ASP A 75 -37.58 -25.45 19.94
N PRO A 76 -37.14 -25.79 18.71
CA PRO A 76 -36.17 -24.97 17.97
C PRO A 76 -36.71 -23.59 17.63
N ALA A 77 -38.04 -23.40 17.54
CA ALA A 77 -38.60 -22.08 17.26
C ALA A 77 -38.29 -21.09 18.40
N ARG A 78 -38.20 -21.58 19.65
CA ARG A 78 -37.78 -20.76 20.78
C ARG A 78 -36.29 -20.45 20.73
N THR A 79 -35.45 -21.41 20.36
CA THR A 79 -34.02 -21.20 20.17
C THR A 79 -33.77 -20.16 19.08
N ILE A 80 -34.40 -20.28 17.90
CA ILE A 80 -34.29 -19.32 16.80
C ILE A 80 -34.79 -17.93 17.22
N ALA A 81 -35.89 -17.85 17.97
CA ALA A 81 -36.38 -16.57 18.50
C ALA A 81 -35.38 -15.94 19.48
N ALA A 82 -34.75 -16.73 20.34
CA ALA A 82 -33.72 -16.27 21.28
C ALA A 82 -32.43 -15.83 20.56
N MET A 83 -32.01 -16.56 19.51
CA MET A 83 -30.94 -16.14 18.61
C MET A 83 -31.23 -14.77 18.01
N ASN A 84 -32.44 -14.59 17.46
CA ASN A 84 -32.84 -13.31 16.87
C ASN A 84 -32.91 -12.18 17.90
N GLN A 85 -33.32 -12.46 19.14
CA GLN A 85 -33.28 -11.52 20.26
C GLN A 85 -31.84 -11.12 20.58
N ALA A 86 -30.93 -12.08 20.76
CA ALA A 86 -29.52 -11.82 21.03
C ALA A 86 -28.86 -11.03 19.90
N PHE A 87 -29.20 -11.34 18.64
CA PHE A 87 -28.77 -10.58 17.48
C PHE A 87 -29.30 -9.14 17.53
N SER A 88 -30.63 -8.95 17.64
CA SER A 88 -31.27 -7.62 17.61
C SER A 88 -30.88 -6.73 18.81
N THR A 89 -30.41 -7.32 19.90
CA THR A 89 -29.94 -6.61 21.10
C THR A 89 -28.42 -6.42 21.15
N ASN A 90 -27.71 -6.76 20.07
CA ASN A 90 -26.26 -6.64 19.95
C ASN A 90 -25.52 -7.35 21.08
N GLN A 91 -25.81 -8.64 21.28
CA GLN A 91 -25.17 -9.50 22.27
C GLN A 91 -24.37 -10.63 21.59
N PRO A 92 -23.13 -10.38 21.10
CA PRO A 92 -22.35 -11.34 20.31
C PRO A 92 -22.08 -12.69 20.99
N ALA A 93 -21.64 -12.66 22.26
CA ALA A 93 -21.38 -13.88 23.01
C ALA A 93 -22.63 -14.74 23.23
N GLU A 94 -23.78 -14.09 23.53
CA GLU A 94 -25.05 -14.78 23.68
C GLU A 94 -25.51 -15.35 22.34
N PHE A 95 -25.44 -14.55 21.28
CA PHE A 95 -25.80 -14.96 19.93
C PHE A 95 -25.00 -16.19 19.47
N LEU A 96 -23.68 -16.17 19.64
CA LEU A 96 -22.81 -17.31 19.32
C LEU A 96 -23.15 -18.56 20.16
N SER A 97 -23.60 -18.42 21.40
CA SER A 97 -23.86 -19.55 22.30
C SER A 97 -24.99 -20.48 21.84
N TYR A 98 -25.83 -20.02 20.91
CA TYR A 98 -26.89 -20.83 20.30
C TYR A 98 -26.38 -21.72 19.15
N PHE A 99 -25.14 -21.54 18.72
CA PHE A 99 -24.51 -22.34 17.68
C PHE A 99 -23.61 -23.41 18.28
N THR A 100 -23.56 -24.56 17.63
CA THR A 100 -22.59 -25.61 17.91
C THR A 100 -21.33 -25.33 17.12
N VAL A 101 -20.19 -25.24 17.83
CA VAL A 101 -18.86 -25.04 17.24
C VAL A 101 -18.02 -26.28 17.49
N GLY A 102 -17.35 -26.77 16.46
CA GLY A 102 -16.48 -27.94 16.56
C GLY A 102 -15.30 -27.74 17.50
N GLU A 103 -14.80 -28.84 18.08
CA GLU A 103 -13.62 -28.80 18.96
C GLU A 103 -12.39 -28.26 18.22
N GLY A 104 -11.61 -27.41 18.90
CA GLY A 104 -10.37 -26.83 18.37
C GLY A 104 -10.57 -25.73 17.31
N VAL A 105 -11.80 -25.31 17.05
CA VAL A 105 -12.10 -24.13 16.22
C VAL A 105 -11.82 -22.86 17.01
N ILE A 106 -11.09 -21.93 16.40
CA ILE A 106 -10.77 -20.63 16.98
C ILE A 106 -11.93 -19.66 16.71
N VAL A 107 -12.30 -18.87 17.72
CA VAL A 107 -13.53 -18.08 17.70
C VAL A 107 -13.29 -16.64 18.10
N ASP A 108 -13.87 -15.71 17.33
CA ASP A 108 -14.08 -14.30 17.67
C ASP A 108 -15.60 -14.05 17.65
N ASP A 109 -16.23 -13.96 18.81
CA ASP A 109 -17.69 -13.83 18.95
C ASP A 109 -18.22 -12.55 18.29
N LYS A 110 -17.49 -11.44 18.44
CA LYS A 110 -17.81 -10.15 17.81
C LYS A 110 -17.62 -10.20 16.30
N GLY A 111 -16.53 -10.82 15.84
CA GLY A 111 -16.28 -10.99 14.40
C GLY A 111 -17.32 -11.87 13.75
N PHE A 112 -17.72 -12.97 14.38
CA PHE A 112 -18.77 -13.85 13.87
C PHE A 112 -20.12 -13.13 13.83
N TYR A 113 -20.47 -12.37 14.88
CA TYR A 113 -21.67 -11.54 14.88
C TYR A 113 -21.67 -10.54 13.70
N ALA A 114 -20.57 -9.82 13.49
CA ALA A 114 -20.45 -8.84 12.41
C ALA A 114 -20.49 -9.52 11.03
N PHE A 115 -19.91 -10.71 10.89
CA PHE A 115 -20.04 -11.52 9.69
C PHE A 115 -21.51 -11.89 9.42
N MET A 116 -22.25 -12.35 10.44
CA MET A 116 -23.68 -12.67 10.27
C MET A 116 -24.54 -11.44 9.96
N GLU A 117 -24.12 -10.25 10.39
CA GLU A 117 -24.74 -8.98 9.98
C GLU A 117 -24.49 -8.67 8.50
N ASP A 118 -23.26 -8.85 8.02
CA ASP A 118 -22.89 -8.69 6.59
C ASP A 118 -23.63 -9.69 5.69
N GLN A 119 -23.91 -10.89 6.20
CA GLN A 119 -24.67 -11.95 5.53
C GLN A 119 -26.20 -11.77 5.58
N ASP A 120 -26.70 -10.63 6.06
CA ASP A 120 -28.13 -10.36 6.28
C ASP A 120 -28.78 -11.42 7.17
N TRP A 121 -28.44 -11.43 8.46
CA TRP A 121 -28.97 -12.36 9.46
C TRP A 121 -30.48 -12.67 9.33
N PRO A 122 -31.40 -11.71 9.11
CA PRO A 122 -32.80 -12.02 8.82
C PRO A 122 -33.02 -13.09 7.73
N TYR A 123 -32.28 -13.02 6.63
CA TYR A 123 -32.32 -14.01 5.56
C TYR A 123 -31.80 -15.37 6.03
N ILE A 124 -30.64 -15.40 6.69
CA ILE A 124 -30.06 -16.63 7.23
C ILE A 124 -30.97 -17.27 8.27
N ARG A 125 -31.57 -16.48 9.16
CA ARG A 125 -32.54 -16.93 10.17
C ARG A 125 -33.75 -17.60 9.52
N ASP A 126 -34.33 -16.98 8.50
CA ASP A 126 -35.50 -17.53 7.81
C ASP A 126 -35.13 -18.86 7.12
N TRP A 127 -33.91 -18.97 6.59
CA TRP A 127 -33.41 -20.20 6.01
C TRP A 127 -33.15 -21.29 7.07
N ILE A 128 -32.59 -20.94 8.23
CA ILE A 128 -32.49 -21.85 9.39
C ILE A 128 -33.88 -22.38 9.78
N GLN A 129 -34.88 -21.52 9.80
CA GLN A 129 -36.25 -21.91 10.13
C GLN A 129 -36.85 -22.87 9.09
N GLU A 130 -36.62 -22.62 7.80
CA GLU A 130 -37.02 -23.51 6.72
C GLU A 130 -36.35 -24.88 6.85
N GLU A 131 -35.02 -24.92 6.97
CA GLU A 131 -34.25 -26.15 7.07
C GLU A 131 -34.57 -26.94 8.35
N THR A 132 -34.90 -26.26 9.44
CA THR A 132 -35.41 -26.90 10.66
C THR A 132 -36.75 -27.59 10.42
N ASN A 133 -37.65 -26.97 9.65
CA ASN A 133 -38.95 -27.57 9.34
C ASN A 133 -38.82 -28.74 8.37
N LEU A 134 -37.92 -28.65 7.38
CA LEU A 134 -37.60 -29.75 6.49
C LEU A 134 -37.04 -30.94 7.26
N LEU A 135 -36.11 -30.71 8.19
CA LEU A 135 -35.54 -31.77 9.02
C LEU A 135 -36.61 -32.52 9.82
N LYS A 136 -37.55 -31.79 10.43
CA LYS A 136 -38.65 -32.38 11.21
C LYS A 136 -39.65 -33.17 10.37
N ASN A 137 -39.96 -32.71 9.17
CA ASN A 137 -41.03 -33.29 8.35
C ASN A 137 -40.52 -34.39 7.41
N GLU A 138 -39.30 -34.24 6.88
CA GLU A 138 -38.75 -35.06 5.81
C GLU A 138 -37.48 -35.82 6.25
N GLY A 139 -36.91 -35.50 7.41
CA GLY A 139 -35.68 -36.13 7.93
C GLY A 139 -34.41 -35.67 7.20
N LEU A 140 -34.49 -34.59 6.41
CA LEU A 140 -33.39 -34.04 5.62
C LEU A 140 -33.31 -32.53 5.81
N ALA A 141 -32.10 -31.99 5.86
CA ALA A 141 -31.82 -30.55 5.81
C ALA A 141 -30.64 -30.31 4.87
N ASN A 142 -30.70 -29.24 4.09
CA ASN A 142 -29.60 -28.76 3.26
C ASN A 142 -28.59 -27.99 4.12
N ILE A 143 -27.40 -27.83 3.55
CA ILE A 143 -26.38 -26.95 4.14
C ILE A 143 -26.73 -25.52 3.75
N ILE A 144 -26.79 -24.64 4.74
CA ILE A 144 -26.93 -23.20 4.52
C ILE A 144 -25.56 -22.67 4.13
N GLU A 145 -25.49 -22.00 2.99
CA GLU A 145 -24.28 -21.39 2.46
C GLU A 145 -24.29 -19.87 2.67
N ASP A 146 -23.10 -19.28 2.80
CA ASP A 146 -22.94 -17.82 2.79
C ASP A 146 -23.03 -17.26 1.36
N THR A 147 -23.00 -15.93 1.21
CA THR A 147 -23.11 -15.25 -0.10
C THR A 147 -22.00 -15.62 -1.08
N ASP A 148 -20.85 -16.11 -0.57
CA ASP A 148 -19.70 -16.51 -1.35
C ASP A 148 -19.72 -18.02 -1.68
N GLY A 149 -20.75 -18.75 -1.25
CA GLY A 149 -20.92 -20.19 -1.48
C GLY A 149 -20.15 -21.08 -0.50
N ASN A 150 -19.66 -20.54 0.61
CA ASN A 150 -19.08 -21.36 1.67
C ASN A 150 -20.17 -22.01 2.50
N LYS A 151 -19.92 -23.23 2.96
CA LYS A 151 -20.78 -23.89 3.94
C LYS A 151 -20.76 -23.06 5.23
N LEU A 152 -21.92 -22.64 5.70
CA LEU A 152 -22.04 -21.78 6.88
C LEU A 152 -22.66 -22.55 8.05
N ILE A 153 -23.88 -23.07 7.88
CA ILE A 153 -24.63 -23.73 8.96
C ILE A 153 -25.24 -25.05 8.49
N THR A 154 -25.25 -26.06 9.37
CA THR A 154 -26.05 -27.27 9.21
C THR A 154 -26.96 -27.46 10.43
N VAL A 155 -28.23 -27.74 10.15
CA VAL A 155 -29.20 -28.11 11.17
C VAL A 155 -29.04 -29.61 11.47
N VAL A 156 -28.76 -29.96 12.73
CA VAL A 156 -28.54 -31.33 13.17
C VAL A 156 -29.59 -31.70 14.22
N SER A 157 -30.20 -32.88 14.09
CA SER A 157 -31.16 -33.42 15.06
C SER A 157 -30.56 -34.64 15.77
N GLU A 158 -30.58 -34.64 17.10
CA GLU A 158 -30.16 -35.76 17.93
C GLU A 158 -31.31 -36.27 18.82
N PRO A 159 -31.59 -37.59 18.84
CA PRO A 159 -32.64 -38.13 19.68
C PRO A 159 -32.26 -38.07 21.16
N VAL A 160 -33.10 -37.45 21.98
CA VAL A 160 -32.92 -37.35 23.44
C VAL A 160 -34.07 -38.02 24.18
N LEU A 161 -33.83 -38.38 25.45
CA LEU A 161 -34.77 -39.10 26.30
C LEU A 161 -35.40 -40.33 25.61
N PHE A 162 -34.56 -41.28 25.20
CA PHE A 162 -34.99 -42.50 24.52
C PHE A 162 -35.72 -42.25 23.17
N GLY A 163 -35.46 -41.11 22.53
CA GLY A 163 -36.06 -40.74 21.25
C GLY A 163 -37.48 -40.16 21.35
N LEU A 164 -37.88 -39.72 22.55
CA LEU A 164 -39.17 -39.04 22.75
C LEU A 164 -39.14 -37.58 22.31
N TYR A 165 -37.95 -36.97 22.22
CA TYR A 165 -37.75 -35.62 21.74
C TYR A 165 -36.49 -35.58 20.86
N GLU A 166 -36.42 -34.56 20.03
CA GLU A 166 -35.27 -34.27 19.17
C GLU A 166 -34.62 -32.98 19.65
N ASP A 167 -33.33 -33.04 19.96
CA ASP A 167 -32.53 -31.87 20.25
C ASP A 167 -31.96 -31.35 18.94
N ILE A 168 -32.35 -30.14 18.55
CA ILE A 168 -31.91 -29.51 17.31
C ILE A 168 -30.81 -28.52 17.62
N SER A 169 -29.67 -28.68 16.94
CA SER A 169 -28.52 -27.80 17.07
C SER A 169 -28.09 -27.22 15.72
N PHE A 170 -27.48 -26.04 15.76
CA PHE A 170 -27.05 -25.30 14.58
C PHE A 170 -25.52 -25.35 14.49
N LEU A 171 -25.00 -26.34 13.78
CA LEU A 171 -23.57 -26.55 13.61
C LEU A 171 -23.00 -25.51 12.64
N VAL A 172 -22.05 -24.70 13.09
CA VAL A 172 -21.34 -23.75 12.22
C VAL A 172 -20.12 -24.42 11.61
N HIS A 173 -19.99 -24.30 10.29
CA HIS A 173 -18.84 -24.82 9.54
C HIS A 173 -17.69 -23.82 9.59
N PRO A 174 -16.49 -24.24 10.05
CA PRO A 174 -15.35 -23.35 10.12
C PRO A 174 -14.71 -23.12 8.74
N VAL A 175 -13.96 -22.04 8.65
CA VAL A 175 -13.03 -21.75 7.56
C VAL A 175 -11.67 -22.37 7.90
N ASN A 176 -11.12 -23.14 6.97
CA ASN A 176 -9.74 -23.62 7.06
C ASN A 176 -8.80 -22.47 6.71
N VAL A 177 -8.00 -22.06 7.68
CA VAL A 177 -7.07 -20.93 7.54
C VAL A 177 -5.68 -21.45 7.27
N PHE A 178 -5.06 -20.87 6.25
CA PHE A 178 -3.69 -21.11 5.83
C PHE A 178 -2.87 -19.83 5.96
N THR A 179 -1.56 -19.95 5.86
CA THR A 179 -0.64 -18.82 5.70
C THR A 179 0.38 -19.14 4.64
N GLU A 180 0.83 -18.10 3.95
CA GLU A 180 1.98 -18.13 3.04
C GLU A 180 2.94 -17.03 3.49
N PHE A 181 4.25 -17.31 3.43
CA PHE A 181 5.29 -16.37 3.82
C PHE A 181 6.08 -15.93 2.60
N ASP A 182 6.47 -14.65 2.58
CA ASP A 182 7.36 -14.11 1.55
C ASP A 182 8.84 -14.38 1.87
N PHE A 183 9.16 -14.66 3.15
CA PHE A 183 10.53 -14.80 3.64
C PHE A 183 10.76 -16.16 4.30
N ASP A 184 12.00 -16.66 4.20
CA ASP A 184 12.44 -17.87 4.91
C ASP A 184 12.54 -17.65 6.43
N GLU A 185 12.47 -18.75 7.18
CA GLU A 185 12.54 -18.74 8.66
C GLU A 185 11.53 -17.75 9.29
N SER A 186 10.32 -17.71 8.74
CA SER A 186 9.25 -16.83 9.20
C SER A 186 8.38 -17.49 10.25
N THR A 187 7.82 -16.65 11.12
CA THR A 187 6.86 -17.06 12.15
C THR A 187 5.59 -16.22 12.04
N LEU A 188 4.43 -16.86 12.20
CA LEU A 188 3.13 -16.22 12.30
C LEU A 188 2.49 -16.60 13.65
N THR A 189 2.06 -15.59 14.39
CA THR A 189 1.22 -15.76 15.58
C THR A 189 -0.18 -15.25 15.29
N VAL A 190 -1.20 -16.11 15.44
CA VAL A 190 -2.62 -15.75 15.35
C VAL A 190 -3.35 -16.36 16.55
N GLY A 191 -3.88 -15.53 17.44
CA GLY A 191 -4.40 -15.99 18.73
C GLY A 191 -3.28 -16.64 19.58
N GLU A 192 -3.49 -17.90 19.99
CA GLU A 192 -2.50 -18.71 20.71
C GLU A 192 -1.69 -19.65 19.79
N LYS A 193 -1.94 -19.62 18.48
CA LYS A 193 -1.22 -20.46 17.52
C LYS A 193 0.04 -19.76 17.06
N LEU A 194 1.16 -20.49 17.11
CA LEU A 194 2.43 -20.13 16.49
C LEU A 194 2.69 -21.09 15.33
N ILE A 195 2.90 -20.55 14.14
CA ILE A 195 3.22 -21.29 12.92
C ILE A 195 4.58 -20.82 12.43
N GLU A 196 5.43 -21.75 12.02
CA GLU A 196 6.76 -21.48 11.47
C GLU A 196 6.81 -22.05 10.05
N GLY A 197 7.48 -21.38 9.13
CA GLY A 197 7.58 -21.82 7.74
C GLY A 197 8.56 -21.00 6.91
N ASN A 198 8.76 -21.42 5.66
CA ASN A 198 9.66 -20.77 4.73
C ASN A 198 8.92 -20.11 3.57
N SER A 199 9.67 -19.37 2.74
CA SER A 199 9.11 -18.67 1.58
C SER A 199 8.49 -19.66 0.59
N GLY A 200 7.29 -19.34 0.11
CA GLY A 200 6.55 -20.16 -0.87
C GLY A 200 5.90 -21.43 -0.31
N GLU A 201 5.98 -21.70 0.99
CA GLU A 201 5.27 -22.80 1.63
C GLU A 201 3.87 -22.37 2.09
N ARG A 202 2.85 -23.16 1.73
CA ARG A 202 1.48 -22.99 2.23
C ARG A 202 1.26 -23.83 3.48
N MET A 203 1.13 -23.17 4.62
CA MET A 203 1.05 -23.80 5.94
C MET A 203 -0.37 -23.73 6.51
N ALA A 204 -0.82 -24.81 7.16
CA ALA A 204 -2.11 -24.83 7.84
C ALA A 204 -2.01 -24.13 9.20
N VAL A 205 -2.83 -23.09 9.41
CA VAL A 205 -2.91 -22.37 10.69
C VAL A 205 -3.93 -23.02 11.61
N GLY A 206 -5.08 -23.41 11.07
CA GLY A 206 -6.14 -24.08 11.83
C GLY A 206 -7.52 -23.84 11.25
N LYS A 207 -8.54 -24.09 12.08
CA LYS A 207 -9.95 -23.88 11.74
C LYS A 207 -10.47 -22.69 12.54
N PHE A 208 -11.12 -21.76 11.87
CA PHE A 208 -11.59 -20.51 12.46
C PHE A 208 -13.05 -20.30 12.09
N LEU A 209 -13.82 -19.69 12.98
CA LEU A 209 -15.07 -19.07 12.54
C LEU A 209 -14.78 -17.80 11.75
N PRO A 210 -15.64 -17.41 10.80
CA PRO A 210 -15.56 -16.09 10.18
C PRO A 210 -15.48 -14.98 11.25
N GLY A 211 -14.57 -14.02 11.09
CA GLY A 211 -14.32 -13.00 12.10
C GLY A 211 -12.98 -12.27 11.96
N ASN A 212 -12.58 -11.55 13.01
CA ASN A 212 -11.43 -10.64 12.98
C ASN A 212 -10.32 -11.12 13.93
N TYR A 213 -9.23 -11.61 13.38
CA TYR A 213 -8.15 -12.21 14.17
C TYR A 213 -6.88 -11.39 14.07
N LYS A 214 -6.39 -10.91 15.22
CA LYS A 214 -5.09 -10.22 15.27
C LYS A 214 -3.97 -11.19 14.96
N TRP A 215 -3.03 -10.74 14.15
CA TRP A 215 -1.84 -11.50 13.81
C TRP A 215 -0.57 -10.68 14.02
N LYS A 216 0.54 -11.40 14.23
CA LYS A 216 1.90 -10.86 14.25
C LYS A 216 2.78 -11.80 13.45
N ALA A 217 3.62 -11.26 12.59
CA ALA A 217 4.60 -12.03 11.84
C ALA A 217 6.00 -11.48 12.05
N VAL A 218 6.97 -12.38 12.08
CA VAL A 218 8.39 -12.06 12.20
C VAL A 218 9.16 -12.91 11.21
N ALA A 219 10.07 -12.30 10.45
CA ALA A 219 10.98 -12.99 9.55
C ALA A 219 12.45 -12.74 9.96
N ALA A 220 13.30 -13.73 9.68
CA ALA A 220 14.72 -13.64 9.96
C ALA A 220 15.41 -12.63 9.04
N SER A 221 16.33 -11.83 9.59
CA SER A 221 17.23 -10.97 8.83
C SER A 221 18.53 -10.74 9.56
N THR A 222 19.61 -10.63 8.78
CA THR A 222 20.97 -10.41 9.28
C THR A 222 21.16 -9.01 9.90
N TYR A 223 20.34 -8.02 9.48
CA TYR A 223 20.60 -6.61 9.78
C TYR A 223 19.66 -6.00 10.83
N ALA A 224 18.38 -6.37 10.80
CA ALA A 224 17.38 -5.98 11.80
C ALA A 224 16.16 -6.92 11.70
N PRO A 225 15.43 -7.16 12.80
CA PRO A 225 14.20 -7.96 12.75
C PRO A 225 13.20 -7.40 11.75
N ILE A 226 12.63 -8.27 10.91
CA ILE A 226 11.51 -7.93 10.05
C ILE A 226 10.25 -8.32 10.80
N GLU A 227 9.41 -7.33 11.12
CA GLU A 227 8.21 -7.54 11.94
C GLU A 227 7.01 -6.87 11.31
N GLY A 228 5.86 -7.53 11.38
CA GLY A 228 4.58 -7.00 10.94
C GLY A 228 3.46 -7.44 11.87
N SER A 229 2.36 -6.68 11.86
CA SER A 229 1.17 -7.03 12.62
C SER A 229 -0.06 -6.44 11.98
N GLY A 230 -1.19 -7.11 12.14
CA GLY A 230 -2.44 -6.68 11.54
C GLY A 230 -3.64 -7.43 12.06
N THR A 231 -4.74 -7.33 11.33
CA THR A 231 -5.98 -8.08 11.58
C THR A 231 -6.34 -8.84 10.31
N ALA A 232 -6.53 -10.15 10.44
CA ALA A 232 -7.05 -10.99 9.38
C ALA A 232 -8.57 -11.01 9.47
N HIS A 233 -9.23 -10.56 8.41
CA HIS A 233 -10.68 -10.63 8.24
C HIS A 233 -11.04 -11.99 7.63
N VAL A 234 -11.07 -13.02 8.47
CA VAL A 234 -11.29 -14.39 8.02
C VAL A 234 -12.73 -14.53 7.51
N LYS A 235 -12.85 -14.81 6.22
CA LYS A 235 -14.07 -15.23 5.53
C LYS A 235 -13.71 -16.27 4.48
N GLY A 236 -14.59 -17.22 4.22
CA GLY A 236 -14.29 -18.27 3.24
C GLY A 236 -14.31 -17.73 1.80
N ASN A 237 -13.64 -18.42 0.89
CA ASN A 237 -13.53 -18.05 -0.53
C ASN A 237 -14.39 -18.92 -1.50
N GLY A 238 -15.53 -19.41 -1.04
CA GLY A 238 -16.38 -20.40 -1.73
C GLY A 238 -15.94 -21.86 -1.56
N SER A 239 -14.84 -22.11 -0.83
CA SER A 239 -14.33 -23.45 -0.52
C SER A 239 -14.09 -23.68 0.98
N ASN A 240 -14.66 -22.81 1.84
CA ASN A 240 -14.38 -22.77 3.28
C ASN A 240 -12.87 -22.67 3.57
N SER A 241 -12.18 -21.83 2.79
CA SER A 241 -10.73 -21.61 2.91
C SER A 241 -10.40 -20.13 2.92
N PHE A 242 -9.36 -19.76 3.65
CA PHE A 242 -8.81 -18.40 3.73
C PHE A 242 -7.28 -18.49 3.90
N THR A 243 -6.54 -17.59 3.26
CA THR A 243 -5.08 -17.50 3.41
C THR A 243 -4.74 -16.16 4.04
N ILE A 244 -3.96 -16.19 5.12
CA ILE A 244 -3.32 -15.01 5.69
C ILE A 244 -2.00 -14.80 4.93
N GLU A 245 -1.83 -13.60 4.38
CA GLU A 245 -0.59 -13.15 3.75
C GLU A 245 -0.05 -12.01 4.62
N PRO A 246 0.89 -12.30 5.55
CA PRO A 246 1.42 -11.27 6.42
C PRO A 246 2.21 -10.23 5.63
N ASP A 247 1.71 -8.99 5.60
CA ASP A 247 2.43 -7.87 4.98
C ASP A 247 3.63 -7.47 5.84
N LEU A 248 4.80 -7.94 5.41
CA LEU A 248 6.10 -7.60 5.99
C LEU A 248 6.78 -6.59 5.06
N ASN A 249 6.64 -5.30 5.36
CA ASN A 249 7.24 -4.20 4.60
C ASN A 249 8.78 -4.21 4.66
N ALA A 250 9.38 -5.10 3.87
CA ALA A 250 10.80 -5.42 3.84
C ALA A 250 11.19 -5.98 2.46
N GLY A 251 12.49 -6.01 2.18
CA GLY A 251 13.00 -6.62 0.96
C GLY A 251 14.47 -6.36 0.73
N MET A 252 14.94 -6.64 -0.49
CA MET A 252 16.30 -6.32 -0.92
C MET A 252 16.45 -4.80 -1.13
N VAL A 253 17.63 -4.27 -0.83
CA VAL A 253 17.95 -2.86 -1.07
C VAL A 253 19.02 -2.76 -2.15
N GLU A 254 18.69 -2.06 -3.24
CA GLU A 254 19.65 -1.61 -4.24
C GLU A 254 20.45 -0.44 -3.66
N LEU A 255 21.75 -0.65 -3.45
CA LEU A 255 22.65 0.28 -2.80
C LEU A 255 23.63 0.87 -3.79
N SER A 256 23.74 2.20 -3.78
CA SER A 256 24.73 2.95 -4.55
C SER A 256 25.41 4.02 -3.71
N SER A 257 26.50 4.59 -4.24
CA SER A 257 27.21 5.68 -3.59
C SER A 257 27.99 6.50 -4.61
N ASP A 258 28.22 7.78 -4.31
CA ASP A 258 29.19 8.64 -5.00
C ASP A 258 30.57 7.96 -5.13
N VAL A 259 30.97 7.16 -4.13
CA VAL A 259 32.23 6.43 -4.11
C VAL A 259 31.94 4.93 -3.97
N ALA A 260 31.87 4.24 -5.10
CA ALA A 260 31.50 2.82 -5.17
C ALA A 260 32.40 1.89 -4.32
N ASP A 261 33.69 2.23 -4.17
CA ASP A 261 34.66 1.46 -3.40
C ASP A 261 34.68 1.82 -1.90
N ALA A 262 33.78 2.67 -1.42
CA ALA A 262 33.67 3.00 0.00
C ALA A 262 33.21 1.78 0.82
N VAL A 263 33.81 1.57 1.99
CA VAL A 263 33.47 0.45 2.89
C VAL A 263 32.13 0.74 3.55
N LEU A 264 31.17 -0.18 3.42
CA LEU A 264 29.83 -0.05 3.97
C LEU A 264 29.82 -0.31 5.48
N TRP A 265 29.01 0.46 6.19
CA TRP A 265 28.68 0.27 7.59
C TRP A 265 27.16 0.19 7.73
N VAL A 266 26.69 -0.79 8.48
CA VAL A 266 25.28 -1.02 8.77
C VAL A 266 25.09 -0.99 10.28
N ASN A 267 24.18 -0.13 10.77
CA ASN A 267 23.91 0.05 12.19
C ASN A 267 25.18 0.26 13.03
N GLY A 268 26.11 1.08 12.52
CA GLY A 268 27.38 1.40 13.18
C GLY A 268 28.42 0.28 13.17
N LYS A 269 28.21 -0.81 12.42
CA LYS A 269 29.17 -1.91 12.26
C LYS A 269 29.66 -2.02 10.83
N SER A 270 30.97 -2.09 10.63
CA SER A 270 31.58 -2.30 9.32
C SER A 270 31.24 -3.68 8.76
N THR A 271 30.85 -3.73 7.49
CA THR A 271 30.65 -4.99 6.76
C THR A 271 31.96 -5.55 6.20
N LYS A 272 33.05 -4.76 6.22
CA LYS A 272 34.33 -5.00 5.54
C LYS A 272 34.22 -5.18 4.02
N LYS A 273 33.05 -4.92 3.44
CA LYS A 273 32.79 -4.97 2.01
C LYS A 273 32.54 -3.56 1.50
N THR A 274 32.85 -3.31 0.24
CA THR A 274 32.54 -2.04 -0.39
C THR A 274 31.06 -1.93 -0.75
N VAL A 275 30.58 -0.71 -1.00
CA VAL A 275 29.23 -0.48 -1.53
C VAL A 275 29.02 -1.24 -2.85
N LYS A 276 30.03 -1.26 -3.73
CA LYS A 276 30.00 -2.01 -4.99
C LYS A 276 29.88 -3.53 -4.80
N GLU A 277 30.55 -4.09 -3.80
CA GLU A 277 30.46 -5.53 -3.48
C GLU A 277 29.11 -5.91 -2.87
N LEU A 278 28.38 -4.95 -2.30
CA LEU A 278 27.04 -5.08 -1.72
C LEU A 278 26.03 -4.20 -2.45
N ALA A 279 26.10 -4.16 -3.78
CA ALA A 279 25.18 -3.36 -4.61
C ALA A 279 23.71 -3.75 -4.41
N GLU A 280 23.46 -4.98 -3.97
CA GLU A 280 22.15 -5.43 -3.53
C GLU A 280 22.32 -6.25 -2.24
N PHE A 281 21.56 -5.91 -1.19
CA PHE A 281 21.65 -6.64 0.08
C PHE A 281 20.33 -6.63 0.84
N GLY A 282 20.06 -7.73 1.55
CA GLY A 282 18.87 -7.89 2.35
C GLY A 282 18.56 -9.36 2.65
N PRO A 283 17.31 -9.67 3.07
CA PRO A 283 16.18 -8.75 3.24
C PRO A 283 16.33 -7.81 4.44
N ILE A 284 15.79 -6.60 4.35
CA ILE A 284 15.85 -5.55 5.39
C ILE A 284 14.47 -4.89 5.54
N PRO A 285 14.03 -4.56 6.76
CA PRO A 285 12.78 -3.83 6.97
C PRO A 285 12.86 -2.38 6.46
N TYR A 286 11.82 -1.94 5.76
CA TYR A 286 11.66 -0.58 5.23
C TYR A 286 11.00 0.35 6.25
N ASN A 287 11.49 0.33 7.50
CA ASN A 287 10.90 1.04 8.63
C ASN A 287 11.87 2.01 9.33
N LYS A 288 12.97 2.39 8.66
CA LYS A 288 14.03 3.30 9.15
C LYS A 288 14.81 2.78 10.35
N SER A 289 14.68 1.49 10.69
CA SER A 289 15.46 0.84 11.76
C SER A 289 16.89 0.52 11.35
N VAL A 290 17.15 0.39 10.04
CA VAL A 290 18.48 0.16 9.50
C VAL A 290 19.09 1.45 8.99
N GLU A 291 20.26 1.77 9.53
CA GLU A 291 21.05 2.95 9.19
C GLU A 291 22.31 2.51 8.41
N LEU A 292 22.56 3.17 7.28
CA LEU A 292 23.72 2.96 6.43
C LEU A 292 24.62 4.17 6.46
N THR A 293 25.93 3.93 6.51
CA THR A 293 26.96 4.92 6.18
C THR A 293 28.05 4.23 5.37
N ALA A 294 28.92 5.00 4.72
CA ALA A 294 30.11 4.44 4.10
C ALA A 294 31.34 5.25 4.47
N GLU A 295 32.50 4.59 4.48
CA GLU A 295 33.79 5.22 4.77
C GLU A 295 34.74 5.03 3.59
N THR A 296 35.42 6.11 3.21
CA THR A 296 36.45 6.08 2.16
C THR A 296 37.59 7.03 2.51
N LYS A 297 38.66 7.02 1.73
CA LYS A 297 39.71 8.04 1.80
C LYS A 297 39.47 9.09 0.73
N ASN A 298 39.54 10.37 1.11
CA ASN A 298 39.57 11.46 0.15
C ASN A 298 40.93 11.52 -0.58
N GLU A 299 41.10 12.46 -1.51
CA GLU A 299 42.35 12.64 -2.25
C GLU A 299 43.56 12.99 -1.37
N ASN A 300 43.33 13.59 -0.20
CA ASN A 300 44.36 13.89 0.78
C ASN A 300 44.73 12.66 1.64
N GLY A 301 44.09 11.51 1.40
CA GLY A 301 44.27 10.27 2.15
C GLY A 301 43.58 10.25 3.52
N GLU A 302 42.76 11.25 3.84
CA GLU A 302 42.00 11.34 5.08
C GLU A 302 40.76 10.47 5.02
N LEU A 303 40.45 9.81 6.13
CA LEU A 303 39.24 9.00 6.25
C LEU A 303 38.02 9.92 6.39
N VAL A 304 37.09 9.80 5.45
CA VAL A 304 35.84 10.56 5.41
C VAL A 304 34.64 9.62 5.43
N LYS A 305 33.55 10.07 6.04
CA LYS A 305 32.28 9.35 6.12
C LYS A 305 31.27 9.98 5.16
N GLY A 306 30.48 9.15 4.51
CA GLY A 306 29.31 9.57 3.77
C GLY A 306 28.14 9.92 4.70
N GLU A 307 27.07 10.42 4.11
CA GLU A 307 25.83 10.73 4.83
C GLU A 307 25.20 9.48 5.46
N LEU A 308 24.52 9.66 6.59
CA LEU A 308 23.73 8.63 7.24
C LEU A 308 22.39 8.46 6.51
N VAL A 309 22.17 7.30 5.91
CA VAL A 309 20.94 6.97 5.19
C VAL A 309 20.11 5.99 6.02
N LYS A 310 18.83 6.27 6.22
CA LYS A 310 17.88 5.35 6.87
C LYS A 310 17.04 4.65 5.82
N ILE A 311 16.95 3.32 5.92
CA ILE A 311 16.23 2.51 4.92
C ILE A 311 14.72 2.60 5.12
N ASP A 312 14.02 3.15 4.14
CA ASP A 312 12.55 3.19 4.06
C ASP A 312 11.98 2.74 2.70
N SER A 313 12.84 2.25 1.80
CA SER A 313 12.46 1.69 0.52
C SER A 313 13.55 0.74 -0.02
N GLY A 314 13.28 0.07 -1.14
CA GLY A 314 14.22 -0.83 -1.81
C GLY A 314 15.41 -0.15 -2.49
N LYS A 315 15.63 1.16 -2.31
CA LYS A 315 16.76 1.89 -2.90
C LYS A 315 17.43 2.79 -1.85
N ALA A 316 18.75 2.82 -1.87
CA ALA A 316 19.54 3.73 -1.04
C ALA A 316 20.76 4.25 -1.80
N HIS A 317 21.06 5.53 -1.60
CA HIS A 317 22.25 6.16 -2.16
C HIS A 317 23.01 6.92 -1.08
N ILE A 318 24.29 6.61 -0.91
CA ILE A 318 25.16 7.27 0.08
C ILE A 318 25.99 8.35 -0.62
N THR A 319 25.77 9.59 -0.23
CA THR A 319 26.52 10.75 -0.74
C THR A 319 27.75 11.03 0.11
N PHE A 320 28.74 11.71 -0.48
CA PHE A 320 29.93 12.19 0.19
C PHE A 320 30.12 13.69 -0.04
N ALA A 321 30.19 14.49 1.03
CA ALA A 321 30.29 15.95 0.95
C ALA A 321 31.40 16.45 -0.01
N HIS A 322 32.61 15.88 0.09
CA HIS A 322 33.73 16.25 -0.77
C HIS A 322 33.50 15.95 -2.27
N VAL A 323 32.68 14.95 -2.60
CA VAL A 323 32.30 14.66 -4.00
C VAL A 323 31.27 15.68 -4.46
N GLN A 324 30.26 15.97 -3.63
CA GLN A 324 29.22 16.95 -3.94
C GLN A 324 29.81 18.36 -4.14
N GLU A 325 30.70 18.79 -3.25
CA GLU A 325 31.41 20.08 -3.36
C GLU A 325 32.20 20.20 -4.67
N ARG A 326 32.90 19.14 -5.08
CA ARG A 326 33.62 19.11 -6.35
C ARG A 326 32.69 19.20 -7.54
N GLN A 327 31.61 18.42 -7.53
CA GLN A 327 30.66 18.40 -8.64
C GLN A 327 29.99 19.78 -8.80
N GLU A 328 29.69 20.45 -7.69
CA GLU A 328 29.14 21.81 -7.74
C GLU A 328 30.16 22.83 -8.26
N ALA A 329 31.43 22.73 -7.85
CA ALA A 329 32.49 23.59 -8.40
C ALA A 329 32.66 23.42 -9.92
N LEU A 330 32.62 22.19 -10.42
CA LEU A 330 32.68 21.90 -11.86
C LEU A 330 31.46 22.46 -12.60
N ARG A 331 30.26 22.35 -12.03
CA ARG A 331 29.04 22.93 -12.61
C ARG A 331 29.09 24.44 -12.63
N GLN A 332 29.62 25.07 -11.59
CA GLN A 332 29.77 26.51 -11.53
C GLN A 332 30.75 26.99 -12.60
N GLN A 333 31.90 26.32 -12.74
CA GLN A 333 32.86 26.60 -13.79
C GLN A 333 32.24 26.48 -15.19
N ALA A 334 31.47 25.42 -15.45
CA ALA A 334 30.80 25.24 -16.74
C ALA A 334 29.75 26.33 -17.03
N ARG A 335 29.03 26.82 -16.01
CA ARG A 335 28.10 27.95 -16.17
C ARG A 335 28.80 29.25 -16.44
N GLU A 336 29.94 29.50 -15.78
CA GLU A 336 30.76 30.68 -16.04
C GLU A 336 31.30 30.64 -17.47
N GLU A 337 31.79 29.49 -17.95
CA GLU A 337 32.22 29.30 -19.34
C GLU A 337 31.07 29.54 -20.34
N GLU A 338 29.89 28.98 -20.10
CA GLU A 338 28.69 29.20 -20.92
C GLU A 338 28.26 30.67 -20.97
N GLN A 339 28.34 31.40 -19.84
CA GLN A 339 28.04 32.84 -19.79
C GLN A 339 29.03 33.67 -20.59
N MET A 340 30.31 33.30 -20.58
CA MET A 340 31.35 33.98 -21.36
C MET A 340 31.16 33.74 -22.86
N GLU A 341 30.81 32.51 -23.26
CA GLU A 341 30.45 32.20 -24.65
C GLU A 341 29.19 32.96 -25.10
N GLU A 342 28.16 33.05 -24.25
CA GLU A 342 26.94 33.80 -24.53
C GLU A 342 27.23 35.30 -24.70
N LEU A 343 28.08 35.89 -23.85
CA LEU A 343 28.49 37.30 -23.98
C LEU A 343 29.17 37.56 -25.33
N VAL A 344 30.10 36.70 -25.76
CA VAL A 344 30.73 36.83 -27.08
C VAL A 344 29.67 36.75 -28.17
N TYR A 345 28.78 35.76 -28.12
CA TYR A 345 27.74 35.56 -29.13
C TYR A 345 26.78 36.76 -29.24
N GLU A 346 26.35 37.32 -28.11
CA GLU A 346 25.43 38.47 -28.08
C GLU A 346 26.06 39.75 -28.67
N HIS A 347 27.38 39.92 -28.48
CA HIS A 347 28.08 41.14 -28.84
C HIS A 347 28.88 41.02 -30.15
N GLU A 348 29.13 39.83 -30.69
CA GLU A 348 29.97 39.58 -31.88
C GLU A 348 29.65 40.56 -33.02
N TYR A 349 28.38 40.57 -33.46
CA TYR A 349 27.94 41.43 -34.56
C TYR A 349 28.21 42.93 -34.29
N TYR A 350 27.93 43.39 -33.08
CA TYR A 350 28.08 44.80 -32.72
C TYR A 350 29.55 45.19 -32.55
N ILE A 351 30.40 44.28 -32.11
CA ILE A 351 31.85 44.51 -32.01
C ILE A 351 32.46 44.65 -33.40
N HIS A 352 32.05 43.82 -34.37
CA HIS A 352 32.43 43.99 -35.78
C HIS A 352 32.05 45.38 -36.30
N ASP A 353 30.78 45.77 -36.15
CA ASP A 353 30.28 47.08 -36.62
C ASP A 353 30.97 48.27 -35.90
N PHE A 354 31.20 48.13 -34.59
CA PHE A 354 31.86 49.14 -33.78
C PHE A 354 33.33 49.35 -34.18
N ILE A 355 34.08 48.26 -34.39
CA ILE A 355 35.47 48.33 -34.83
C ILE A 355 35.56 48.91 -36.24
N ASP A 356 34.73 48.44 -37.18
CA ASP A 356 34.72 48.98 -38.55
C ASP A 356 34.42 50.47 -38.57
N SER A 357 33.43 50.92 -37.77
CA SER A 357 33.10 52.33 -37.58
C SER A 357 34.28 53.11 -36.99
N PHE A 358 34.93 52.59 -35.96
CA PHE A 358 36.11 53.21 -35.37
C PHE A 358 37.23 53.38 -36.40
N ARG A 359 37.52 52.35 -37.21
CA ARG A 359 38.60 52.40 -38.21
C ARG A 359 38.31 53.38 -39.32
N TYR A 360 37.08 53.44 -39.80
CA TYR A 360 36.63 54.43 -40.77
C TYR A 360 36.80 55.86 -40.25
N GLU A 361 36.35 56.13 -39.02
CA GLU A 361 36.50 57.45 -38.40
C GLU A 361 37.98 57.75 -38.04
N PHE A 362 38.79 56.74 -37.72
CA PHE A 362 40.21 56.90 -37.44
C PHE A 362 41.01 57.33 -38.66
N GLU A 363 40.66 56.82 -39.86
CA GLU A 363 41.22 57.32 -41.12
C GLU A 363 40.98 58.83 -41.25
N SER A 364 39.73 59.26 -41.09
CA SER A 364 39.34 60.67 -41.14
C SER A 364 40.06 61.49 -40.09
N ALA A 365 40.17 60.98 -38.86
CA ALA A 365 40.87 61.65 -37.76
C ALA A 365 42.35 61.89 -38.07
N LEU A 366 43.03 60.91 -38.69
CA LEU A 366 44.41 61.06 -39.14
C LEU A 366 44.53 62.05 -40.29
N ASN A 367 43.74 61.88 -41.36
CA ASN A 367 43.85 62.66 -42.59
C ASN A 367 43.46 64.14 -42.42
N TYR A 368 42.52 64.43 -41.51
CA TYR A 368 42.12 65.80 -41.17
C TYR A 368 42.80 66.35 -39.91
N ALA A 369 43.64 65.55 -39.25
CA ALA A 369 44.28 65.87 -37.97
C ALA A 369 43.27 66.37 -36.91
N ASP A 370 42.10 65.73 -36.83
CA ASP A 370 41.02 66.11 -35.91
C ASP A 370 40.60 64.92 -35.06
N PHE A 371 40.96 64.95 -33.77
CA PHE A 371 40.62 63.89 -32.83
C PHE A 371 39.10 63.75 -32.58
N SER A 372 38.30 64.77 -32.89
CA SER A 372 36.87 64.75 -32.58
C SER A 372 36.10 63.64 -33.29
N TYR A 373 36.59 63.16 -34.44
CA TYR A 373 36.00 62.03 -35.20
C TYR A 373 35.96 60.73 -34.37
N ILE A 374 36.98 60.46 -33.56
CA ILE A 374 37.07 59.21 -32.77
C ILE A 374 36.86 59.39 -31.27
N ALA A 375 36.62 60.62 -30.79
CA ALA A 375 36.60 60.92 -29.37
C ALA A 375 35.54 60.13 -28.58
N SER A 376 34.43 59.78 -29.21
CA SER A 376 33.31 59.02 -28.62
C SER A 376 33.57 57.52 -28.50
N PHE A 377 34.59 56.98 -29.18
CA PHE A 377 34.92 55.55 -29.11
C PHE A 377 35.74 55.20 -27.87
N PHE A 378 36.23 56.19 -27.14
CA PHE A 378 37.03 55.99 -25.93
C PHE A 378 36.30 56.53 -24.70
N PRO A 379 36.50 55.92 -23.52
CA PRO A 379 36.01 56.51 -22.28
C PRO A 379 36.66 57.87 -22.05
N ALA A 380 35.88 58.86 -21.62
CA ALA A 380 36.35 60.23 -21.43
C ALA A 380 37.46 60.29 -20.36
N GLY A 381 38.60 60.87 -20.71
CA GLY A 381 39.77 60.99 -19.83
C GLY A 381 40.58 59.70 -19.69
N SER A 382 40.28 58.65 -20.46
CA SER A 382 41.05 57.41 -20.42
C SER A 382 42.47 57.61 -20.96
N LYS A 383 43.35 56.68 -20.58
CA LYS A 383 44.74 56.66 -21.06
C LYS A 383 44.78 56.50 -22.58
N VAL A 384 44.04 55.54 -23.13
CA VAL A 384 43.97 55.30 -24.59
C VAL A 384 43.45 56.52 -25.35
N GLN A 385 42.46 57.25 -24.82
CA GLN A 385 41.98 58.50 -25.42
C GLN A 385 43.09 59.56 -25.49
N THR A 386 43.88 59.68 -24.41
CA THR A 386 44.96 60.66 -24.31
C THR A 386 46.09 60.33 -25.30
N GLU A 387 46.44 59.05 -25.42
CA GLU A 387 47.48 58.57 -26.32
C GLU A 387 47.09 58.77 -27.79
N TYR A 388 45.88 58.37 -28.19
CA TYR A 388 45.42 58.55 -29.57
C TYR A 388 45.25 60.02 -29.96
N ARG A 389 44.88 60.90 -29.02
CA ARG A 389 44.88 62.35 -29.25
C ARG A 389 46.28 62.86 -29.53
N ALA A 390 47.25 62.48 -28.70
CA ALA A 390 48.64 62.89 -28.89
C ALA A 390 49.22 62.39 -30.23
N ASP A 391 48.81 61.19 -30.66
CA ASP A 391 49.19 60.61 -31.95
C ASP A 391 48.61 61.38 -33.13
N ILE A 392 47.33 61.76 -33.09
CA ILE A 392 46.70 62.58 -34.15
C ILE A 392 47.33 63.99 -34.18
N ASP A 393 47.53 64.62 -33.01
CA ASP A 393 48.21 65.92 -32.90
C ASP A 393 49.66 65.87 -33.42
N ARG A 394 50.32 64.71 -33.35
CA ARG A 394 51.66 64.51 -33.93
C ARG A 394 51.60 64.48 -35.45
N HIS A 395 50.65 63.78 -36.06
CA HIS A 395 50.49 63.74 -37.52
C HIS A 395 50.10 65.11 -38.09
N GLY A 396 49.21 65.86 -37.42
CA GLY A 396 48.83 67.22 -37.83
C GLY A 396 49.97 68.24 -37.85
N ARG A 397 51.12 67.92 -37.27
CA ARG A 397 52.33 68.77 -37.26
C ARG A 397 53.38 68.36 -38.30
N MET A 398 53.09 67.37 -39.14
CA MET A 398 53.98 67.02 -40.25
C MET A 398 53.97 68.12 -41.31
N ASP A 399 55.16 68.51 -41.78
CA ASP A 399 55.32 69.58 -42.79
C ASP A 399 55.07 69.07 -44.23
N GLU A 400 55.06 67.76 -44.43
CA GLU A 400 54.82 67.09 -45.71
C GLU A 400 53.35 66.69 -45.86
N TYR A 401 52.85 66.69 -47.09
CA TYR A 401 51.52 66.15 -47.39
C TYR A 401 51.54 64.65 -47.11
N TYR A 402 50.55 64.17 -46.36
CA TYR A 402 50.36 62.76 -46.09
C TYR A 402 48.90 62.36 -46.24
N ASN A 403 48.66 61.07 -46.49
CA ASN A 403 47.32 60.50 -46.52
C ASN A 403 47.35 59.03 -46.07
N TYR A 404 46.31 58.61 -45.35
CA TYR A 404 46.06 57.23 -44.97
C TYR A 404 44.89 56.69 -45.79
N TYR A 405 45.01 55.44 -46.26
CA TYR A 405 43.96 54.68 -46.90
C TYR A 405 43.84 53.33 -46.21
N PHE A 406 42.78 53.12 -45.42
CA PHE A 406 42.53 51.84 -44.76
C PHE A 406 41.77 50.91 -45.70
N ASP A 407 42.48 49.95 -46.29
CA ASP A 407 41.94 49.03 -47.30
C ASP A 407 41.03 47.95 -46.67
N SER A 408 41.43 47.43 -45.51
CA SER A 408 40.65 46.41 -44.82
C SER A 408 40.87 46.45 -43.31
N THR A 409 39.80 46.14 -42.59
CA THR A 409 39.81 45.74 -41.18
C THR A 409 38.94 44.51 -41.08
N ILE A 410 39.49 43.43 -40.55
CA ILE A 410 38.79 42.17 -40.36
C ILE A 410 38.98 41.77 -38.90
N VAL A 411 37.89 41.70 -38.13
CA VAL A 411 37.94 41.04 -36.82
C VAL A 411 38.07 39.54 -37.06
N THR A 412 39.15 38.96 -36.56
CA THR A 412 39.50 37.55 -36.76
C THR A 412 39.11 36.66 -35.58
N ASP A 413 38.94 37.25 -34.40
CA ASP A 413 38.63 36.54 -33.16
C ASP A 413 38.05 37.49 -32.10
N ILE A 414 37.16 36.98 -31.24
CA ILE A 414 36.59 37.72 -30.10
C ILE A 414 36.55 36.78 -28.89
N GLU A 415 37.18 37.22 -27.80
CA GLU A 415 37.20 36.48 -26.53
C GLU A 415 36.65 37.37 -25.40
N ALA A 416 35.88 36.79 -24.48
CA ALA A 416 35.47 37.49 -23.27
C ALA A 416 36.55 37.37 -22.19
N VAL A 417 36.88 38.50 -21.55
CA VAL A 417 37.86 38.57 -20.44
C VAL A 417 37.15 38.42 -19.09
N ASP A 418 36.01 39.09 -18.97
CA ASP A 418 35.05 38.98 -17.86
C ASP A 418 33.64 39.29 -18.38
N SER A 419 32.66 39.43 -17.49
CA SER A 419 31.25 39.61 -17.84
C SER A 419 30.92 40.93 -18.57
N GLU A 420 31.86 41.87 -18.65
CA GLU A 420 31.64 43.22 -19.19
C GLU A 420 32.70 43.62 -20.23
N THR A 421 33.70 42.76 -20.47
CA THR A 421 34.87 43.09 -21.28
C THR A 421 35.13 42.04 -22.35
N LEU A 422 35.25 42.49 -23.60
CA LEU A 422 35.65 41.67 -24.75
C LEU A 422 37.01 42.11 -25.29
N VAL A 423 37.77 41.16 -25.83
CA VAL A 423 38.97 41.44 -26.62
C VAL A 423 38.72 40.97 -28.04
N ALA A 424 38.76 41.90 -28.97
CA ALA A 424 38.62 41.63 -30.40
C ALA A 424 39.97 41.72 -31.09
N THR A 425 40.40 40.65 -31.73
CA THR A 425 41.63 40.62 -32.53
C THR A 425 41.29 40.99 -33.96
N THR A 426 42.03 41.92 -34.56
CA THR A 426 41.85 42.34 -35.95
C THR A 426 43.08 42.06 -36.79
N GLN A 427 42.86 41.88 -38.09
CA GLN A 427 43.86 42.03 -39.14
C GLN A 427 43.50 43.26 -39.98
N GLU A 428 44.45 44.19 -40.10
CA GLU A 428 44.26 45.49 -40.73
C GLU A 428 45.29 45.70 -41.82
N THR A 429 44.84 46.14 -42.99
CA THR A 429 45.71 46.53 -44.10
C THR A 429 45.43 47.98 -44.46
N PHE A 430 46.49 48.78 -44.61
CA PHE A 430 46.36 50.18 -45.03
C PHE A 430 47.61 50.70 -45.71
N THR A 431 47.44 51.64 -46.63
CA THR A 431 48.53 52.40 -47.25
C THR A 431 48.69 53.76 -46.57
N PHE A 432 49.94 54.14 -46.29
CA PHE A 432 50.33 55.47 -45.86
C PHE A 432 51.16 56.14 -46.97
N GLU A 433 50.69 57.28 -47.44
CA GLU A 433 51.36 58.13 -48.42
C GLU A 433 51.99 59.32 -47.68
N SER A 434 53.27 59.60 -47.93
CA SER A 434 53.97 60.80 -47.42
C SER A 434 54.84 61.38 -48.53
N GLY A 435 54.50 62.57 -49.01
CA GLY A 435 55.20 63.17 -50.15
C GLY A 435 55.07 62.34 -51.43
N ASN A 436 56.14 61.63 -51.81
CA ASN A 436 56.15 60.71 -52.97
C ASN A 436 56.37 59.24 -52.56
N ASP A 437 56.46 58.95 -51.26
CA ASP A 437 56.70 57.60 -50.73
C ASP A 437 55.36 56.94 -50.35
N TYR A 438 55.24 55.64 -50.67
CA TYR A 438 54.08 54.82 -50.31
C TYR A 438 54.52 53.66 -49.42
N TYR A 439 53.77 53.43 -48.35
CA TYR A 439 54.01 52.36 -47.40
C TYR A 439 52.75 51.53 -47.19
N ASP A 440 52.81 50.24 -47.52
CA ASP A 440 51.73 49.31 -47.23
C ASP A 440 52.00 48.65 -45.88
N TYR A 441 51.02 48.69 -44.99
CA TYR A 441 51.08 48.10 -43.67
C TYR A 441 50.09 46.95 -43.55
N ILE A 442 50.55 45.88 -42.91
CA ILE A 442 49.68 44.81 -42.39
C ILE A 442 49.91 44.75 -40.88
N LYS A 443 48.84 44.95 -40.11
CA LYS A 443 48.90 44.92 -38.65
C LYS A 443 47.89 43.96 -38.08
N THR A 444 48.28 43.24 -37.04
CA THR A 444 47.33 42.58 -36.15
C THR A 444 47.23 43.38 -34.87
N LYS A 445 46.00 43.67 -34.44
CA LYS A 445 45.74 44.42 -33.21
C LYS A 445 44.76 43.69 -32.31
N ALA A 446 44.87 43.91 -31.00
CA ALA A 446 43.86 43.51 -30.03
C ALA A 446 43.18 44.77 -29.47
N TYR A 447 41.86 44.81 -29.53
CA TYR A 447 41.03 45.87 -28.99
C TYR A 447 40.35 45.36 -27.72
N THR A 448 40.68 45.93 -26.57
CA THR A 448 39.91 45.69 -25.34
C THR A 448 38.72 46.64 -25.35
N ILE A 449 37.51 46.07 -25.29
CA ILE A 449 36.25 46.77 -25.44
C ILE A 449 35.40 46.50 -24.20
N ASP A 450 35.07 47.57 -23.49
CA ASP A 450 34.04 47.58 -22.45
C ASP A 450 32.67 47.61 -23.13
N VAL A 451 31.82 46.66 -22.77
CA VAL A 451 30.45 46.53 -23.28
C VAL A 451 29.38 46.94 -22.26
N ASP A 452 29.76 47.35 -21.04
CA ASP A 452 28.81 47.85 -20.04
C ASP A 452 28.39 49.29 -20.35
N GLY A 453 27.09 49.49 -20.53
CA GLY A 453 26.50 50.81 -20.82
C GLY A 453 26.83 51.40 -22.20
N GLY A 454 27.50 50.66 -23.09
CA GLY A 454 27.86 51.06 -24.45
C GLY A 454 29.08 50.30 -24.97
N TYR A 455 29.61 50.65 -26.14
CA TYR A 455 30.88 50.09 -26.65
C TYR A 455 31.97 51.13 -26.53
N PHE A 456 33.02 50.84 -25.76
CA PHE A 456 34.16 51.73 -25.59
C PHE A 456 35.47 50.98 -25.67
N ILE A 457 36.40 51.49 -26.48
CA ILE A 457 37.76 50.97 -26.54
C ILE A 457 38.53 51.46 -25.31
N THR A 458 38.96 50.54 -24.46
CA THR A 458 39.72 50.83 -23.25
C THR A 458 41.21 50.62 -23.43
N ASP A 459 41.61 49.77 -24.38
CA ASP A 459 43.01 49.54 -24.76
C ASP A 459 43.12 49.08 -26.21
N ILE A 460 44.25 49.40 -26.86
CA ILE A 460 44.60 48.90 -28.20
C ILE A 460 46.06 48.47 -28.20
N GLU A 461 46.30 47.16 -28.30
CA GLU A 461 47.62 46.58 -28.43
C GLU A 461 47.93 46.24 -29.90
N THR A 462 49.11 46.62 -30.39
CA THR A 462 49.59 46.13 -31.69
C THR A 462 50.37 44.83 -31.47
N LEU A 463 49.82 43.71 -31.94
CA LEU A 463 50.42 42.39 -31.80
C LEU A 463 51.52 42.16 -32.83
N THR A 464 51.27 42.56 -34.08
CA THR A 464 52.22 42.46 -35.20
C THR A 464 52.13 43.71 -36.08
N SER A 465 53.24 44.05 -36.76
CA SER A 465 53.29 45.18 -37.69
C SER A 465 54.35 44.95 -38.75
N ASP A 466 53.92 44.58 -39.94
CA ASP A 466 54.77 44.44 -41.12
C ASP A 466 54.54 45.63 -42.06
N SER A 467 55.59 46.03 -42.80
CA SER A 467 55.51 47.15 -43.75
C SER A 467 56.41 46.96 -44.97
N GLU A 468 55.93 47.34 -46.14
CA GLU A 468 56.71 47.40 -47.39
C GLU A 468 56.67 48.82 -47.99
N GLN A 469 57.82 49.33 -48.45
CA GLN A 469 57.95 50.65 -49.09
C GLN A 469 58.10 50.49 -50.60
N TYR A 470 57.40 51.31 -51.37
CA TYR A 470 57.38 51.30 -52.84
C TYR A 470 57.92 52.58 -53.48
#